data_AF-A0A9D6R8N3-F1
#
_entry.id   AF-A0A9D6R8N3-F1
#
_cell.length_a   1.000
_cell.length_b   1.000
_cell.length_c   1.000
_cell.angle_alpha   90.00
_cell.angle_beta   90.00
_cell.angle_gamma   90.00
#
_symmetry.space_group_name_H-M   'P 1'
#
loop_
_entity.id
_entity.type
_entity.pdbx_description
1 polymer ?
#
loop_
_entity_poly.entity_id
_entity_poly.type
_entity_poly.pdbx_seq_one_letter_code
_entity_poly.pdbx_strand_id
1 'polypeptide(L)'
;EGFDLAAQSPVLDFIPSAAEEREQLIDIDEQSRLAIRNTEQLTLKLVFREKAFDIHRLVAWLDKHYRRPYFNQKEKRDYFTAVVNHLITKLGNDALTDLTHYRFALLSKLAEHINNLVEAHARKTLYSLKGGGRLASAGEVADDLPDSILPYPVHTDTFQRHLFTRAGKMNREEADFAEKLDALSSVRWWYRNRERQDFGLQGWWGVFYPDFLAKTNSGAYLAFEPKGGYLVTAADAERKEELGKMWEEVSDGQCRFRLVTQENVDEVLGAIAGL
;
A
#
# COMPACT_ATOMS: atom_id res chain seq x y z
N GLU A 1 -13.26 -7.15 12.05
CA GLU A 1 -14.68 -7.43 12.32
C GLU A 1 -15.43 -6.12 12.46
N GLY A 2 -16.72 -6.08 12.11
CA GLY A 2 -17.57 -4.91 12.38
C GLY A 2 -17.55 -3.77 11.34
N PHE A 3 -16.97 -3.98 10.16
CA PHE A 3 -17.16 -3.08 9.03
C PHE A 3 -18.39 -3.52 8.23
N ASP A 4 -19.38 -2.65 8.15
CA ASP A 4 -20.58 -2.82 7.32
C ASP A 4 -20.58 -1.73 6.25
N LEU A 5 -20.36 -2.15 4.99
CA LEU A 5 -20.33 -1.30 3.82
C LEU A 5 -21.69 -0.66 3.56
N ALA A 6 -22.80 -1.37 3.78
CA ALA A 6 -24.14 -0.84 3.54
C ALA A 6 -24.51 0.27 4.53
N ALA A 7 -23.86 0.30 5.72
CA ALA A 7 -24.00 1.36 6.70
C ALA A 7 -23.11 2.60 6.44
N GLN A 8 -22.21 2.54 5.45
CA GLN A 8 -21.33 3.67 5.14
C GLN A 8 -22.03 4.74 4.31
N SER A 9 -21.49 5.96 4.33
CA SER A 9 -22.00 7.06 3.51
C SER A 9 -21.94 6.69 2.02
N PRO A 10 -23.05 6.83 1.27
CA PRO A 10 -23.08 6.58 -0.18
C PRO A 10 -22.65 7.81 -1.00
N VAL A 11 -22.19 8.88 -0.35
CA VAL A 11 -21.80 10.12 -1.02
C VAL A 11 -20.47 9.91 -1.75
N LEU A 12 -20.55 9.82 -3.07
CA LEU A 12 -19.40 9.69 -3.97
C LEU A 12 -19.28 10.96 -4.81
N ASP A 13 -18.10 11.60 -4.74
CA ASP A 13 -17.80 12.72 -5.62
C ASP A 13 -17.31 12.20 -6.98
N PHE A 14 -18.27 11.96 -7.87
CA PHE A 14 -18.01 11.53 -9.25
C PHE A 14 -18.66 12.52 -10.23
N ILE A 15 -17.89 12.94 -11.23
CA ILE A 15 -18.36 13.78 -12.33
C ILE A 15 -17.97 13.05 -13.63
N PRO A 16 -18.95 12.62 -14.44
CA PRO A 16 -18.67 11.96 -15.71
C PRO A 16 -17.87 12.89 -16.64
N SER A 17 -16.64 12.52 -17.00
CA SER A 17 -15.82 13.32 -17.90
C SER A 17 -14.91 12.48 -18.79
N ALA A 18 -14.75 12.90 -20.05
CA ALA A 18 -13.89 12.27 -21.05
C ALA A 18 -12.38 12.37 -20.73
N ALA A 19 -12.00 13.10 -19.68
CA ALA A 19 -10.61 13.17 -19.21
C ALA A 19 -10.21 11.96 -18.35
N GLU A 20 -11.18 11.24 -17.77
CA GLU A 20 -10.93 10.08 -16.90
C GLU A 20 -10.85 8.75 -17.66
N GLU A 21 -11.31 8.71 -18.93
CA GLU A 21 -11.11 7.58 -19.84
C GLU A 21 -9.74 7.69 -20.52
N ARG A 22 -8.68 7.30 -19.81
CA ARG A 22 -7.41 6.96 -20.49
C ARG A 22 -7.55 5.56 -21.10
N GLU A 23 -8.10 5.49 -22.31
CA GLU A 23 -7.91 4.29 -23.14
C GLU A 23 -6.42 4.17 -23.50
N GLN A 24 -5.75 3.15 -22.96
CA GLN A 24 -4.42 2.77 -23.40
C GLN A 24 -4.56 1.70 -24.49
N LEU A 25 -4.27 2.07 -25.73
CA LEU A 25 -4.12 1.12 -26.82
C LEU A 25 -2.82 0.35 -26.62
N ILE A 26 -2.93 -0.94 -26.32
CA ILE A 26 -1.81 -1.87 -26.28
C ILE A 26 -1.66 -2.43 -27.69
N ASP A 27 -0.64 -1.96 -28.41
CA ASP A 27 -0.24 -2.52 -29.69
C ASP A 27 0.83 -3.61 -29.45
N ILE A 28 0.66 -4.76 -30.09
CA ILE A 28 1.62 -5.87 -30.05
C ILE A 28 2.17 -5.97 -31.47
N ASP A 29 3.42 -5.55 -31.66
CA ASP A 29 4.09 -5.69 -32.94
C ASP A 29 4.36 -7.18 -33.27
N GLU A 30 4.72 -7.48 -34.53
CA GLU A 30 5.06 -8.82 -35.00
C GLU A 30 6.27 -9.45 -34.26
N GLN A 31 6.96 -8.69 -33.39
CA GLN A 31 8.08 -9.11 -32.56
C GLN A 31 7.71 -9.21 -31.06
N SER A 32 6.41 -9.15 -30.71
CA SER A 32 5.87 -9.25 -29.34
C SER A 32 6.38 -8.18 -28.36
N ARG A 33 6.72 -6.97 -28.83
CA ARG A 33 7.11 -5.86 -27.96
C ARG A 33 5.89 -5.00 -27.61
N LEU A 34 5.66 -4.81 -26.31
CA LEU A 34 4.62 -3.93 -25.78
C LEU A 34 5.06 -2.46 -25.90
N ALA A 35 4.37 -1.69 -26.75
CA ALA A 35 4.57 -0.25 -26.85
C ALA A 35 3.31 0.49 -26.35
N ILE A 36 3.42 1.20 -25.22
CA ILE A 36 2.36 2.10 -24.74
C ILE A 36 2.56 3.46 -25.42
N ARG A 37 1.64 3.83 -26.32
CA ARG A 37 1.61 5.17 -26.92
C ARG A 37 0.54 6.02 -26.27
N ASN A 38 0.94 7.19 -25.74
CA ASN A 38 0.01 8.24 -25.36
C ASN A 38 -0.34 9.03 -26.62
N THR A 39 -1.56 8.91 -27.14
CA THR A 39 -2.04 9.75 -28.24
C THR A 39 -2.71 11.01 -27.68
N GLU A 40 -2.35 12.17 -28.22
CA GLU A 40 -3.13 13.40 -28.06
C GLU A 40 -4.56 13.15 -28.58
N GLN A 41 -5.56 13.55 -27.78
CA GLN A 41 -6.98 13.33 -28.06
C GLN A 41 -7.40 13.99 -29.37
N LEU A 42 -7.56 13.19 -30.44
CA LEU A 42 -8.62 13.43 -31.41
C LEU A 42 -9.91 12.89 -30.79
N THR A 43 -10.75 13.78 -30.27
CA THR A 43 -12.08 13.41 -29.74
C THR A 43 -12.99 12.96 -30.89
N LEU A 44 -12.81 11.73 -31.33
CA LEU A 44 -13.87 10.98 -32.00
C LEU A 44 -14.98 10.78 -30.96
N LYS A 45 -16.05 11.57 -31.06
CA LYS A 45 -17.33 11.26 -30.41
C LYS A 45 -17.86 9.97 -31.03
N LEU A 46 -17.30 8.83 -30.64
CA LEU A 46 -17.97 7.56 -30.82
C LEU A 46 -19.19 7.63 -29.91
N VAL A 47 -20.33 8.00 -30.49
CA VAL A 47 -21.63 7.88 -29.82
C VAL A 47 -21.89 6.38 -29.69
N PHE A 48 -21.36 5.77 -28.65
CA PHE A 48 -21.67 4.41 -28.27
C PHE A 48 -23.17 4.37 -27.96
N ARG A 49 -23.96 3.83 -28.90
CA ARG A 49 -25.40 3.58 -28.73
C ARG A 49 -25.63 2.33 -27.87
N GLU A 50 -24.92 2.17 -26.76
CA GLU A 50 -25.39 1.23 -25.75
C GLU A 50 -26.63 1.85 -25.09
N LYS A 51 -27.74 1.11 -25.11
CA LYS A 51 -28.94 1.53 -24.38
C LYS A 51 -28.55 1.70 -22.91
N ALA A 52 -28.84 2.87 -22.35
CA ALA A 52 -28.57 3.18 -20.94
C ALA A 52 -29.07 2.03 -20.05
N PHE A 53 -28.24 1.64 -19.09
CA PHE A 53 -28.63 0.63 -18.12
C PHE A 53 -29.71 1.22 -17.21
N ASP A 54 -30.67 0.39 -16.82
CA ASP A 54 -31.44 0.68 -15.60
C ASP A 54 -30.53 0.53 -14.37
N ILE A 55 -31.00 1.03 -13.22
CA ILE A 55 -30.26 1.00 -11.96
C ILE A 55 -29.84 -0.43 -11.62
N HIS A 56 -30.75 -1.40 -11.78
CA HIS A 56 -30.48 -2.80 -11.42
C HIS A 56 -29.35 -3.41 -12.27
N ARG A 57 -29.34 -3.12 -13.57
CA ARG A 57 -28.31 -3.59 -14.50
C ARG A 57 -26.97 -2.94 -14.23
N LEU A 58 -26.93 -1.64 -13.92
CA LEU A 58 -25.70 -0.95 -13.55
C LEU A 58 -25.13 -1.48 -12.23
N VAL A 59 -25.96 -1.65 -11.22
CA VAL A 59 -25.55 -2.23 -9.93
C VAL A 59 -25.04 -3.66 -10.10
N ALA A 60 -25.74 -4.50 -10.89
CA ALA A 60 -25.30 -5.86 -11.17
C ALA A 60 -23.96 -5.89 -11.93
N TRP A 61 -23.74 -4.91 -12.83
CA TRP A 61 -22.47 -4.75 -13.53
C TRP A 61 -21.35 -4.36 -12.57
N LEU A 62 -21.58 -3.38 -11.68
CA LEU A 62 -20.61 -2.96 -10.66
C LEU A 62 -20.28 -4.12 -9.69
N ASP A 63 -21.28 -4.84 -9.20
CA ASP A 63 -21.12 -6.02 -8.32
C ASP A 63 -20.26 -7.12 -8.96
N LYS A 64 -20.45 -7.37 -10.27
CA LYS A 64 -19.68 -8.36 -11.01
C LYS A 64 -18.21 -7.96 -11.22
N HIS A 65 -17.94 -6.67 -11.42
CA HIS A 65 -16.59 -6.17 -11.73
C HIS A 65 -15.81 -5.72 -10.49
N TYR A 66 -16.49 -5.35 -9.40
CA TYR A 66 -15.87 -5.09 -8.10
C TYR A 66 -15.56 -6.40 -7.36
N ARG A 67 -14.40 -7.00 -7.69
CA ARG A 67 -13.93 -8.25 -7.10
C ARG A 67 -13.25 -8.01 -5.76
N ARG A 68 -14.05 -7.96 -4.68
CA ARG A 68 -13.55 -8.07 -3.30
C ARG A 68 -14.30 -9.17 -2.54
N PRO A 69 -13.63 -10.27 -2.14
CA PRO A 69 -14.29 -11.44 -1.58
C PRO A 69 -14.78 -11.25 -0.14
N TYR A 70 -14.28 -10.23 0.57
CA TYR A 70 -14.57 -10.02 1.99
C TYR A 70 -15.94 -9.38 2.27
N PHE A 71 -16.61 -8.82 1.26
CA PHE A 71 -17.94 -8.22 1.42
C PHE A 71 -19.05 -9.17 1.00
N ASN A 72 -20.10 -9.22 1.80
CA ASN A 72 -21.31 -9.95 1.44
C ASN A 72 -21.95 -9.35 0.18
N GLN A 73 -22.48 -10.19 -0.72
CA GLN A 73 -23.07 -9.73 -1.97
C GLN A 73 -24.27 -8.81 -1.75
N LYS A 74 -25.13 -9.11 -0.77
CA LYS A 74 -26.29 -8.26 -0.45
C LYS A 74 -25.84 -6.86 -0.02
N GLU A 75 -24.90 -6.81 0.92
CA GLU A 75 -24.33 -5.57 1.46
C GLU A 75 -23.71 -4.70 0.35
N LYS A 76 -22.92 -5.30 -0.56
CA LYS A 76 -22.38 -4.60 -1.73
C LYS A 76 -23.46 -4.00 -2.60
N ARG A 77 -24.49 -4.78 -2.93
CA ARG A 77 -25.57 -4.34 -3.82
C ARG A 77 -26.39 -3.22 -3.20
N ASP A 78 -26.68 -3.30 -1.90
CA ASP A 78 -27.40 -2.27 -1.16
C ASP A 78 -26.60 -0.95 -1.19
N TYR A 79 -25.29 -1.02 -0.92
CA TYR A 79 -24.40 0.13 -0.99
C TYR A 79 -24.30 0.73 -2.40
N PHE A 80 -24.09 -0.11 -3.43
CA PHE A 80 -23.99 0.35 -4.82
C PHE A 80 -25.29 0.99 -5.30
N THR A 81 -26.43 0.46 -4.89
CA THR A 81 -27.74 1.05 -5.17
C THR A 81 -27.85 2.44 -4.53
N ALA A 82 -27.42 2.59 -3.28
CA ALA A 82 -27.41 3.88 -2.59
C ALA A 82 -26.50 4.91 -3.29
N VAL A 83 -25.29 4.51 -3.69
CA VAL A 83 -24.34 5.38 -4.43
C VAL A 83 -24.93 5.79 -5.78
N VAL A 84 -25.47 4.86 -6.56
CA VAL A 84 -26.07 5.17 -7.87
C VAL A 84 -27.25 6.13 -7.71
N ASN A 85 -28.13 5.92 -6.73
CA ASN A 85 -29.25 6.83 -6.46
C ASN A 85 -28.77 8.23 -6.03
N HIS A 86 -27.72 8.31 -5.22
CA HIS A 86 -27.09 9.58 -4.85
C HIS A 86 -26.58 10.33 -6.09
N LEU A 87 -25.84 9.65 -6.98
CA LEU A 87 -25.31 10.24 -8.20
C LEU A 87 -26.40 10.66 -9.18
N ILE A 88 -27.49 9.89 -9.31
CA ILE A 88 -28.65 10.27 -10.12
C ILE A 88 -29.25 11.58 -9.59
N THR A 89 -29.41 11.70 -8.27
CA THR A 89 -29.92 12.92 -7.64
C THR A 89 -28.98 14.12 -7.86
N LYS A 90 -27.66 13.89 -7.83
CA LYS A 90 -26.64 14.93 -8.00
C LYS A 90 -26.50 15.40 -9.47
N LEU A 91 -26.50 14.48 -10.43
CA LEU A 91 -26.26 14.76 -11.85
C LEU A 91 -27.52 15.20 -12.60
N GLY A 92 -28.71 14.78 -12.13
CA GLY A 92 -29.99 15.18 -12.71
C GLY A 92 -30.34 14.41 -13.98
N ASN A 93 -30.80 15.13 -15.02
CA ASN A 93 -31.26 14.52 -16.27
C ASN A 93 -30.10 13.79 -16.97
N ASP A 94 -30.40 12.67 -17.63
CA ASP A 94 -29.45 11.80 -18.33
C ASP A 94 -28.37 11.11 -17.47
N ALA A 95 -28.42 11.25 -16.14
CA ALA A 95 -27.44 10.66 -15.23
C ALA A 95 -27.21 9.15 -15.45
N LEU A 96 -28.26 8.36 -15.70
CA LEU A 96 -28.11 6.92 -15.96
C LEU A 96 -27.36 6.63 -17.27
N THR A 97 -27.55 7.46 -18.29
CA THR A 97 -26.83 7.35 -19.56
C THR A 97 -25.35 7.63 -19.32
N ASP A 98 -25.04 8.70 -18.62
CA ASP A 98 -23.66 9.08 -18.29
C ASP A 98 -22.98 8.03 -17.40
N LEU A 99 -23.63 7.60 -16.31
CA LEU A 99 -23.08 6.56 -15.44
C LEU A 99 -22.88 5.23 -16.16
N THR A 100 -23.72 4.90 -17.15
CA THR A 100 -23.54 3.72 -18.00
C THR A 100 -22.33 3.88 -18.91
N HIS A 101 -22.17 5.05 -19.53
CA HIS A 101 -21.05 5.35 -20.42
C HIS A 101 -19.73 5.29 -19.65
N TYR A 102 -19.62 6.05 -18.55
CA TYR A 102 -18.42 6.15 -17.72
C TYR A 102 -18.36 5.11 -16.59
N ARG A 103 -19.01 3.95 -16.76
CA ARG A 103 -19.13 2.89 -15.73
C ARG A 103 -17.79 2.37 -15.21
N PHE A 104 -16.74 2.39 -16.04
CA PHE A 104 -15.39 1.96 -15.63
C PHE A 104 -14.70 3.01 -14.76
N ALA A 105 -14.80 4.30 -15.11
CA ALA A 105 -14.32 5.39 -14.28
C ALA A 105 -15.08 5.43 -12.93
N LEU A 106 -16.40 5.24 -12.98
CA LEU A 106 -17.24 5.07 -11.79
C LEU A 106 -16.76 3.89 -10.93
N LEU A 107 -16.50 2.72 -11.52
CA LEU A 107 -15.99 1.56 -10.79
C LEU A 107 -14.66 1.85 -10.09
N SER A 108 -13.72 2.51 -10.78
CA SER A 108 -12.43 2.89 -10.21
C SER A 108 -12.59 3.86 -9.05
N LYS A 109 -13.42 4.90 -9.20
CA LYS A 109 -13.70 5.88 -8.15
C LYS A 109 -14.44 5.29 -6.96
N LEU A 110 -15.40 4.40 -7.23
CA LEU A 110 -16.10 3.63 -6.20
C LEU A 110 -15.12 2.73 -5.44
N ALA A 111 -14.22 2.05 -6.13
CA ALA A 111 -13.22 1.19 -5.50
C ALA A 111 -12.25 1.98 -4.62
N GLU A 112 -11.77 3.14 -5.09
CA GLU A 112 -10.95 4.08 -4.33
C GLU A 112 -11.69 4.55 -3.06
N HIS A 113 -12.95 4.97 -3.20
CA HIS A 113 -13.76 5.42 -2.08
C HIS A 113 -13.98 4.32 -1.02
N ILE A 114 -14.31 3.10 -1.45
CA ILE A 114 -14.47 1.97 -0.53
C ILE A 114 -13.17 1.64 0.17
N ASN A 115 -12.02 1.67 -0.53
CA ASN A 115 -10.72 1.46 0.11
C ASN A 115 -10.46 2.50 1.19
N ASN A 116 -10.77 3.78 0.94
CA ASN A 116 -10.61 4.84 1.94
C ASN A 116 -11.50 4.61 3.18
N LEU A 117 -12.74 4.15 2.99
CA LEU A 117 -13.64 3.80 4.10
C LEU A 117 -13.09 2.62 4.93
N VAL A 118 -12.60 1.58 4.24
CA VAL A 118 -12.01 0.41 4.88
C VAL A 118 -10.74 0.81 5.64
N GLU A 119 -9.85 1.59 5.04
CA GLU A 119 -8.63 2.09 5.69
C GLU A 119 -8.95 2.95 6.91
N ALA A 120 -9.94 3.84 6.83
CA ALA A 120 -10.36 4.68 7.95
C ALA A 120 -10.89 3.84 9.12
N HIS A 121 -11.72 2.83 8.83
CA HIS A 121 -12.22 1.91 9.85
C HIS A 121 -11.10 1.04 10.43
N ALA A 122 -10.21 0.51 9.59
CA ALA A 122 -9.07 -0.29 10.03
C ALA A 122 -8.15 0.52 10.95
N ARG A 123 -7.88 1.80 10.61
CA ARG A 123 -7.10 2.70 11.45
C ARG A 123 -7.75 2.89 12.81
N LYS A 124 -9.04 3.21 12.84
CA LYS A 124 -9.79 3.38 14.10
C LYS A 124 -9.74 2.11 14.98
N THR A 125 -9.93 0.95 14.37
CA THR A 125 -9.87 -0.34 15.06
C THR A 125 -8.48 -0.60 15.62
N LEU A 126 -7.42 -0.37 14.84
CA LEU A 126 -6.04 -0.54 15.29
C LEU A 126 -5.73 0.33 16.52
N TYR A 127 -6.11 1.61 16.50
CA TYR A 127 -5.96 2.51 17.64
C TYR A 127 -6.76 2.07 18.87
N SER A 128 -7.98 1.56 18.67
CA SER A 128 -8.77 1.01 19.78
C SER A 128 -8.13 -0.24 20.37
N LEU A 129 -7.52 -1.10 19.54
CA LEU A 129 -6.80 -2.28 20.02
C LEU A 129 -5.56 -1.89 20.82
N LYS A 130 -4.81 -0.88 20.35
CA LYS A 130 -3.67 -0.29 21.08
C LYS A 130 -4.10 0.22 22.45
N GLY A 131 -5.11 1.10 22.49
CA GLY A 131 -5.60 1.70 23.74
C GLY A 131 -6.22 0.69 24.71
N GLY A 132 -6.72 -0.45 24.20
CA GLY A 132 -7.23 -1.55 25.01
C GLY A 132 -6.16 -2.55 25.47
N GLY A 133 -4.88 -2.34 25.17
CA GLY A 133 -3.79 -3.28 25.51
C GLY A 133 -3.91 -4.62 24.78
N ARG A 134 -4.59 -4.65 23.64
CA ARG A 134 -4.84 -5.86 22.83
C ARG A 134 -3.86 -6.01 21.66
N LEU A 135 -2.96 -5.05 21.51
CA LEU A 135 -1.80 -5.19 20.63
C LEU A 135 -0.61 -5.61 21.48
N ALA A 136 0.12 -6.61 21.01
CA ALA A 136 1.43 -6.98 21.52
C ALA A 136 2.37 -7.05 20.33
N SER A 137 3.64 -6.70 20.55
CA SER A 137 4.69 -7.11 19.62
C SER A 137 4.80 -8.62 19.77
N ALA A 138 4.46 -9.37 18.72
CA ALA A 138 4.53 -10.82 18.77
C ALA A 138 6.01 -11.22 18.88
N GLY A 139 6.39 -11.83 20.02
CA GLY A 139 7.70 -12.46 20.20
C GLY A 139 8.91 -11.58 19.89
N GLU A 140 10.03 -12.24 19.58
CA GLU A 140 11.19 -11.56 19.02
C GLU A 140 11.00 -11.43 17.51
N VAL A 141 11.40 -10.30 16.90
CA VAL A 141 11.38 -10.12 15.42
C VAL A 141 12.11 -11.26 14.70
N ALA A 142 13.10 -11.87 15.35
CA ALA A 142 13.82 -13.03 14.83
C ALA A 142 12.92 -14.26 14.60
N ASP A 143 11.81 -14.41 15.33
CA ASP A 143 10.88 -15.54 15.19
C ASP A 143 10.11 -15.49 13.86
N ASP A 144 9.97 -14.30 13.26
CA ASP A 144 9.34 -14.09 11.95
C ASP A 144 10.34 -14.24 10.78
N LEU A 145 11.63 -14.44 11.06
CA LEU A 145 12.66 -14.58 10.04
C LEU A 145 12.88 -16.04 9.64
N PRO A 146 13.17 -16.32 8.36
CA PRO A 146 13.41 -17.68 7.89
C PRO A 146 14.76 -18.22 8.39
N ASP A 147 14.85 -19.53 8.61
CA ASP A 147 16.11 -20.21 8.97
C ASP A 147 17.17 -20.11 7.86
N SER A 148 16.74 -19.96 6.60
CA SER A 148 17.63 -19.81 5.45
C SER A 148 16.98 -19.04 4.31
N ILE A 149 17.81 -18.39 3.51
CA ILE A 149 17.37 -17.65 2.32
C ILE A 149 18.19 -18.03 1.09
N LEU A 150 17.55 -17.92 -0.07
CA LEU A 150 18.19 -17.97 -1.38
C LEU A 150 17.95 -16.64 -2.07
N PRO A 151 18.76 -15.61 -1.80
CA PRO A 151 18.58 -14.30 -2.42
C PRO A 151 18.76 -14.43 -3.93
N TYR A 152 17.85 -13.83 -4.69
CA TYR A 152 18.00 -13.71 -6.14
C TYR A 152 17.30 -12.42 -6.63
N PRO A 153 18.04 -11.49 -7.26
CA PRO A 153 19.49 -11.50 -7.47
C PRO A 153 20.27 -11.28 -6.16
N VAL A 154 21.53 -11.72 -6.13
CA VAL A 154 22.41 -11.55 -4.97
C VAL A 154 23.23 -10.27 -5.10
N HIS A 155 23.45 -9.55 -4.00
CA HIS A 155 24.39 -8.43 -3.96
C HIS A 155 25.84 -8.92 -4.15
N THR A 156 26.68 -8.09 -4.76
CA THR A 156 28.08 -8.46 -5.07
C THR A 156 28.95 -8.49 -3.82
N ASP A 157 28.72 -7.55 -2.91
CA ASP A 157 29.54 -7.39 -1.73
C ASP A 157 29.11 -8.35 -0.61
N THR A 158 30.06 -8.63 0.27
CA THR A 158 29.86 -9.42 1.48
C THR A 158 29.98 -8.53 2.69
N PHE A 159 29.14 -8.78 3.68
CA PHE A 159 29.02 -7.95 4.88
C PHE A 159 29.32 -8.80 6.11
N GLN A 160 29.96 -8.20 7.12
CA GLN A 160 30.43 -8.93 8.30
C GLN A 160 29.31 -9.29 9.27
N ARG A 161 28.29 -8.43 9.35
CA ARG A 161 27.17 -8.50 10.29
C ARG A 161 25.84 -8.79 9.59
N HIS A 162 25.84 -9.09 8.29
CA HIS A 162 24.61 -9.53 7.66
C HIS A 162 24.17 -10.88 8.23
N LEU A 163 22.88 -11.01 8.55
CA LEU A 163 22.31 -12.18 9.23
C LEU A 163 22.53 -13.49 8.46
N PHE A 164 22.53 -13.40 7.13
CA PHE A 164 22.80 -14.51 6.23
C PHE A 164 24.11 -14.33 5.47
N THR A 165 24.66 -15.41 4.91
CA THR A 165 25.95 -15.36 4.20
C THR A 165 25.97 -14.36 3.04
N ARG A 166 24.83 -14.11 2.38
CA ARG A 166 24.73 -13.14 1.28
C ARG A 166 23.46 -12.31 1.39
N ALA A 167 23.57 -11.02 1.07
CA ALA A 167 22.45 -10.11 0.98
C ALA A 167 21.78 -10.20 -0.41
N GLY A 168 20.47 -9.90 -0.45
CA GLY A 168 19.76 -9.65 -1.70
C GLY A 168 20.27 -8.39 -2.40
N LYS A 169 20.05 -8.28 -3.71
CA LYS A 169 20.45 -7.12 -4.50
C LYS A 169 19.92 -5.81 -3.89
N MET A 170 20.79 -4.82 -3.80
CA MET A 170 20.49 -3.47 -3.35
C MET A 170 20.77 -2.45 -4.46
N ASN A 171 20.08 -1.32 -4.42
CA ASN A 171 20.49 -0.14 -5.18
C ASN A 171 21.68 0.56 -4.50
N ARG A 172 22.15 1.68 -5.06
CA ARG A 172 23.33 2.38 -4.55
C ARG A 172 23.08 2.96 -3.15
N GLU A 173 21.96 3.64 -2.97
CA GLU A 173 21.61 4.27 -1.70
C GLU A 173 21.43 3.25 -0.57
N GLU A 174 20.81 2.12 -0.89
CA GLU A 174 20.65 0.98 0.02
C GLU A 174 21.99 0.32 0.36
N ALA A 175 22.88 0.16 -0.62
CA ALA A 175 24.21 -0.40 -0.40
C ALA A 175 25.07 0.54 0.47
N ASP A 176 25.05 1.86 0.21
CA ASP A 176 25.75 2.85 1.02
C ASP A 176 25.25 2.84 2.47
N PHE A 177 23.94 2.70 2.69
CA PHE A 177 23.36 2.53 4.03
C PHE A 177 23.79 1.21 4.69
N ALA A 178 23.75 0.10 3.94
CA ALA A 178 24.15 -1.22 4.40
C ALA A 178 25.62 -1.25 4.86
N GLU A 179 26.53 -0.64 4.10
CA GLU A 179 27.95 -0.55 4.46
C GLU A 179 28.15 0.21 5.78
N LYS A 180 27.47 1.35 5.95
CA LYS A 180 27.53 2.12 7.19
C LYS A 180 26.95 1.34 8.37
N LEU A 181 25.82 0.66 8.18
CA LEU A 181 25.18 -0.16 9.21
C LEU A 181 26.05 -1.36 9.61
N ASP A 182 26.69 -2.02 8.64
CA ASP A 182 27.58 -3.16 8.83
C ASP A 182 28.85 -2.79 9.63
N ALA A 183 29.30 -1.53 9.53
CA ALA A 183 30.45 -1.02 10.25
C ALA A 183 30.19 -0.73 11.74
N LEU A 184 28.93 -0.64 12.17
CA LEU A 184 28.59 -0.30 13.57
C LEU A 184 28.83 -1.49 14.50
N SER A 185 29.72 -1.32 15.48
CA SER A 185 30.01 -2.36 16.48
C SER A 185 28.85 -2.61 17.44
N SER A 186 27.91 -1.67 17.60
CA SER A 186 26.69 -1.84 18.39
C SER A 186 25.65 -2.73 17.70
N VAL A 187 25.76 -2.94 16.39
CA VAL A 187 24.92 -3.86 15.63
C VAL A 187 25.44 -5.28 15.82
N ARG A 188 24.55 -6.17 16.26
CA ARG A 188 24.81 -7.62 16.36
C ARG A 188 24.68 -8.27 15.00
N TRP A 189 23.57 -8.00 14.32
CA TRP A 189 23.33 -8.40 12.95
C TRP A 189 22.35 -7.45 12.27
N TRP A 190 22.38 -7.41 10.94
CA TRP A 190 21.38 -6.73 10.12
C TRP A 190 20.93 -7.63 8.96
N TYR A 191 19.76 -7.37 8.40
CA TYR A 191 19.16 -8.15 7.34
C TYR A 191 18.50 -7.25 6.30
N ARG A 192 18.79 -7.46 5.00
CA ARG A 192 18.00 -6.89 3.89
C ARG A 192 16.71 -7.70 3.77
N ASN A 193 15.64 -7.16 4.34
CA ASN A 193 14.34 -7.81 4.39
C ASN A 193 13.76 -8.02 2.99
N ARG A 194 13.14 -9.18 2.73
CA ARG A 194 12.54 -9.48 1.43
C ARG A 194 11.07 -9.07 1.43
N GLU A 195 10.74 -8.09 0.59
CA GLU A 195 9.38 -7.59 0.45
C GLU A 195 8.38 -8.72 0.19
N ARG A 196 7.28 -8.75 0.96
CA ARG A 196 6.19 -9.74 0.85
C ARG A 196 6.57 -11.19 1.12
N GLN A 197 7.76 -11.45 1.67
CA GLN A 197 8.22 -12.81 2.00
C GLN A 197 8.51 -12.98 3.48
N ASP A 198 9.18 -12.00 4.10
CA ASP A 198 9.66 -12.12 5.48
C ASP A 198 8.92 -11.12 6.39
N PHE A 199 9.67 -10.40 7.24
CA PHE A 199 9.12 -9.57 8.30
C PHE A 199 8.25 -8.43 7.75
N GLY A 200 7.07 -8.26 8.35
CA GLY A 200 6.15 -7.19 7.98
C GLY A 200 5.35 -6.68 9.17
N LEU A 201 5.19 -5.36 9.25
CA LEU A 201 4.36 -4.70 10.24
C LEU A 201 2.93 -4.60 9.71
N GLN A 202 1.97 -5.16 10.46
CA GLN A 202 0.56 -5.07 10.09
C GLN A 202 0.02 -3.66 10.33
N GLY A 203 -0.16 -2.89 9.25
CA GLY A 203 -0.79 -1.57 9.26
C GLY A 203 -2.29 -1.62 8.92
N TRP A 204 -2.93 -0.45 8.93
CA TRP A 204 -4.34 -0.29 8.56
C TRP A 204 -4.59 -0.21 7.04
N TRP A 205 -3.54 0.02 6.26
CA TRP A 205 -3.58 0.04 4.79
C TRP A 205 -3.04 -1.26 4.16
N GLY A 206 -2.56 -2.19 4.98
CA GLY A 206 -1.88 -3.40 4.54
C GLY A 206 -0.65 -3.70 5.39
N VAL A 207 0.12 -4.71 4.98
CA VAL A 207 1.39 -5.04 5.61
C VAL A 207 2.48 -4.12 5.05
N PHE A 208 3.23 -3.49 5.93
CA PHE A 208 4.43 -2.72 5.61
C PHE A 208 5.67 -3.58 5.80
N TYR A 209 6.43 -3.79 4.73
CA TYR A 209 7.68 -4.55 4.75
C TYR A 209 8.84 -3.55 4.72
N PRO A 210 9.46 -3.23 5.88
CA PRO A 210 10.60 -2.32 5.92
C PRO A 210 11.78 -2.90 5.16
N ASP A 211 12.60 -2.08 4.53
CA ASP A 211 13.72 -2.56 3.72
C ASP A 211 14.81 -3.30 4.50
N PHE A 212 15.14 -2.81 5.69
CA PHE A 212 16.20 -3.38 6.52
C PHE A 212 15.71 -3.65 7.93
N LEU A 213 16.29 -4.70 8.53
CA LEU A 213 16.15 -5.01 9.95
C LEU A 213 17.54 -5.05 10.59
N ALA A 214 17.64 -4.70 11.87
CA ALA A 214 18.85 -4.89 12.66
C ALA A 214 18.53 -5.28 14.10
N LYS A 215 19.42 -6.07 14.69
CA LYS A 215 19.46 -6.38 16.12
C LYS A 215 20.68 -5.68 16.71
N THR A 216 20.50 -4.93 17.78
CA THR A 216 21.61 -4.33 18.53
C THR A 216 22.16 -5.30 19.58
N ASN A 217 23.36 -5.04 20.07
CA ASN A 217 23.96 -5.81 21.16
C ASN A 217 23.20 -5.67 22.48
N SER A 218 22.52 -4.54 22.70
CA SER A 218 21.60 -4.31 23.83
C SER A 218 20.28 -5.07 23.72
N GLY A 219 19.99 -5.68 22.57
CA GLY A 219 18.80 -6.50 22.38
C GLY A 219 17.66 -5.82 21.63
N ALA A 220 17.77 -4.52 21.29
CA ALA A 220 16.76 -3.80 20.54
C ALA A 220 16.68 -4.27 19.08
N TYR A 221 15.48 -4.21 18.51
CA TYR A 221 15.20 -4.45 17.10
C TYR A 221 14.92 -3.13 16.39
N LEU A 222 15.53 -2.94 15.23
CA LEU A 222 15.40 -1.73 14.44
C LEU A 222 14.94 -2.10 13.03
N ALA A 223 13.99 -1.34 12.50
CA ALA A 223 13.54 -1.42 11.12
C ALA A 223 13.86 -0.10 10.41
N PHE A 224 14.39 -0.20 9.19
CA PHE A 224 14.77 0.97 8.40
C PHE A 224 14.17 0.91 7.01
N GLU A 225 13.88 2.10 6.50
CA GLU A 225 13.45 2.31 5.13
C GLU A 225 14.31 3.45 4.53
N PRO A 226 15.40 3.12 3.84
CA PRO A 226 16.17 4.09 3.09
C PRO A 226 15.35 4.63 1.93
N LYS A 227 15.13 5.94 1.91
CA LYS A 227 14.50 6.59 0.76
C LYS A 227 15.53 6.71 -0.36
N GLY A 228 15.42 5.85 -1.36
CA GLY A 228 15.97 6.12 -2.69
C GLY A 228 15.21 7.29 -3.34
N GLY A 229 15.79 7.93 -4.36
CA GLY A 229 15.23 9.12 -5.04
C GLY A 229 13.87 8.97 -5.74
N TYR A 230 13.09 7.92 -5.43
CA TYR A 230 11.72 7.74 -5.89
C TYR A 230 10.71 8.44 -4.97
N LEU A 231 9.60 8.85 -5.58
CA LEU A 231 8.51 9.64 -4.99
C LEU A 231 7.78 8.88 -3.86
N VAL A 232 8.38 8.83 -2.67
CA VAL A 232 7.60 8.60 -1.45
C VAL A 232 6.78 9.87 -1.20
N THR A 233 5.45 9.76 -1.32
CA THR A 233 4.58 10.89 -0.97
C THR A 233 4.71 11.20 0.52
N ALA A 234 4.51 12.47 0.91
CA ALA A 234 4.48 12.85 2.33
C ALA A 234 3.49 11.98 3.13
N ALA A 235 2.34 11.66 2.54
CA ALA A 235 1.33 10.81 3.16
C ALA A 235 1.79 9.36 3.41
N ASP A 236 2.55 8.74 2.49
CA ASP A 236 3.09 7.39 2.70
C ASP A 236 4.13 7.38 3.84
N ALA A 237 5.00 8.39 3.86
CA ALA A 237 5.98 8.56 4.91
C ALA A 237 5.31 8.74 6.29
N GLU A 238 4.32 9.64 6.39
CA GLU A 238 3.57 9.88 7.63
C GLU A 238 2.91 8.61 8.16
N ARG A 239 2.27 7.82 7.29
CA ARG A 239 1.63 6.55 7.67
C ARG A 239 2.66 5.55 8.23
N LYS A 240 3.80 5.39 7.55
CA LYS A 240 4.89 4.49 7.99
C LYS A 240 5.48 4.92 9.32
N GLU A 241 5.74 6.21 9.51
CA GLU A 241 6.21 6.75 10.79
C GLU A 241 5.21 6.54 11.92
N GLU A 242 3.92 6.77 11.67
CA GLU A 242 2.85 6.57 12.65
C GLU A 242 2.76 5.10 13.08
N LEU A 243 2.81 4.16 12.13
CA LEU A 243 2.85 2.73 12.44
C LEU A 243 4.12 2.35 13.19
N GLY A 244 5.26 2.91 12.81
CA GLY A 244 6.54 2.74 13.49
C GLY A 244 6.53 3.20 14.95
N LYS A 245 5.93 4.35 15.24
CA LYS A 245 5.73 4.83 16.62
C LYS A 245 4.83 3.90 17.41
N MET A 246 3.76 3.40 16.80
CA MET A 246 2.90 2.41 17.45
C MET A 246 3.66 1.12 17.80
N TRP A 247 4.53 0.65 16.90
CA TRP A 247 5.38 -0.52 17.15
C TRP A 247 6.39 -0.27 18.29
N GLU A 248 6.97 0.93 18.36
CA GLU A 248 7.86 1.33 19.44
C GLU A 248 7.16 1.38 20.80
N GLU A 249 5.95 1.94 20.85
CA GLU A 249 5.17 1.99 22.08
C GLU A 249 4.70 0.60 22.54
N VAL A 250 4.21 -0.24 21.63
CA VAL A 250 3.69 -1.58 21.96
C VAL A 250 4.80 -2.57 22.36
N SER A 251 6.06 -2.26 22.03
CA SER A 251 7.23 -3.06 22.39
C SER A 251 8.02 -2.48 23.58
N ASP A 252 7.48 -1.51 24.31
CA ASP A 252 8.17 -0.83 25.41
C ASP A 252 9.56 -0.28 25.00
N GLY A 253 9.65 0.25 23.77
CA GLY A 253 10.87 0.83 23.20
C GLY A 253 11.91 -0.18 22.71
N GLN A 254 11.62 -1.49 22.79
CA GLN A 254 12.51 -2.55 22.30
C GLN A 254 12.56 -2.63 20.78
N CYS A 255 11.51 -2.21 20.09
CA CYS A 255 11.47 -2.17 18.64
C CYS A 255 11.34 -0.73 18.14
N ARG A 256 12.06 -0.34 17.07
CA ARG A 256 11.99 1.04 16.56
C ARG A 256 12.05 1.07 15.04
N PHE A 257 11.26 1.93 14.44
CA PHE A 257 11.30 2.20 13.00
C PHE A 257 11.90 3.56 12.70
N ARG A 258 12.74 3.66 11.66
CA ARG A 258 13.29 4.94 11.18
C ARG A 258 13.27 5.01 9.65
N LEU A 259 12.68 6.09 9.12
CA LEU A 259 12.90 6.49 7.73
C LEU A 259 14.31 7.07 7.62
N VAL A 260 15.08 6.63 6.63
CA VAL A 260 16.46 7.07 6.41
C VAL A 260 16.54 7.88 5.12
N THR A 261 17.07 9.10 5.21
CA THR A 261 17.31 10.01 4.09
C THR A 261 18.76 10.47 4.11
N GLN A 262 19.21 11.14 3.04
CA GLN A 262 20.57 11.68 3.00
C GLN A 262 20.80 12.72 4.10
N GLU A 263 19.75 13.44 4.52
CA GLU A 263 19.84 14.48 5.55
C GLU A 263 19.92 13.91 6.97
N ASN A 264 19.35 12.74 7.24
CA ASN A 264 19.25 12.19 8.60
C ASN A 264 20.08 10.91 8.84
N VAL A 265 20.73 10.35 7.81
CA VAL A 265 21.41 9.05 7.90
C VAL A 265 22.46 9.01 9.02
N ASP A 266 23.25 10.08 9.18
CA ASP A 266 24.30 10.10 10.21
C ASP A 266 23.72 10.27 11.62
N GLU A 267 22.58 10.97 11.77
CA GLU A 267 21.83 11.06 13.03
C GLU A 267 21.26 9.69 13.42
N VAL A 268 20.61 9.01 12.46
CA VAL A 268 20.03 7.67 12.67
C VAL A 268 21.12 6.69 13.10
N LEU A 269 22.24 6.63 12.37
CA LEU A 269 23.34 5.74 12.70
C LEU A 269 24.01 6.09 14.04
N GLY A 270 24.14 7.39 14.35
CA GLY A 270 24.66 7.86 15.63
C GLY A 270 23.80 7.41 16.82
N ALA A 271 22.48 7.44 16.68
CA ALA A 271 21.56 6.95 17.71
C ALA A 271 21.70 5.43 17.95
N ILE A 272 22.02 4.64 16.92
CA ILE A 272 22.25 3.19 17.03
C ILE A 272 23.59 2.91 17.69
N ALA A 273 24.62 3.71 17.41
CA ALA A 273 25.93 3.56 18.03
C ALA A 273 25.89 3.73 19.57
N GLY A 274 24.90 4.49 20.08
CA GLY A 274 24.70 4.71 21.52
C GLY A 274 23.82 3.67 22.23
N LEU A 275 23.25 2.70 21.51
CA LEU A 275 22.45 1.60 22.05
C LEU A 275 23.30 0.36 22.32
#